data_AF-A0A0B3A5C1-F1
#
_entry.id   AF-A0A0B3A5C1-F1
#
_cell.length_a   1.000
_cell.length_b   1.000
_cell.length_c   1.000
_cell.angle_alpha   90.00
_cell.angle_beta   90.00
_cell.angle_gamma   90.00
#
_symmetry.space_group_name_H-M   'P 1'
#
loop_
_entity.id
_entity.type
_entity.pdbx_description
1 polymer ?
#
loop_
_entity_poly.entity_id
_entity_poly.type
_entity_poly.pdbx_seq_one_letter_code
_entity_poly.pdbx_strand_id
1 'polypeptide(L)'
;MPKRKLSDIVFQRISPPDTKTALTPEDLAHVLVRRLGLKRKESRAQHNRLLLELIKYRKENVPISIDKISQILSVSQSQTYEEIRKWRSLGMIEFVKIPSGDGFAKGYMLTGLTVNRLLDKAEASTKSFFRKTRRIAKDFDDLLMLGMARAEKGNSETEEPAGDEPSQVKDVEDEEN
;
A
#
# COMPACT_ATOMS: atom_id res chain seq x y z
N MET A 1 -15.65 15.75 -20.47
CA MET A 1 -15.19 14.55 -19.71
C MET A 1 -15.63 14.71 -18.27
N PRO A 2 -16.36 13.75 -17.66
CA PRO A 2 -16.82 13.92 -16.29
C PRO A 2 -15.62 13.85 -15.33
N LYS A 3 -15.45 14.90 -14.53
CA LYS A 3 -14.40 14.99 -13.51
C LYS A 3 -14.67 13.89 -12.47
N ARG A 4 -13.73 12.92 -12.34
CA ARG A 4 -13.82 11.88 -11.30
C ARG A 4 -13.87 12.57 -9.94
N LYS A 5 -14.92 12.31 -9.16
CA LYS A 5 -15.08 12.87 -7.81
C LYS A 5 -13.97 12.31 -6.92
N LEU A 6 -13.27 13.18 -6.19
CA LEU A 6 -12.19 12.81 -5.26
C LEU A 6 -12.63 11.76 -4.22
N SER A 7 -13.93 11.63 -3.95
CA SER A 7 -14.53 10.59 -3.13
C SER A 7 -14.25 9.16 -3.61
N ASP A 8 -14.06 8.96 -4.92
CA ASP A 8 -13.79 7.64 -5.50
C ASP A 8 -12.33 7.19 -5.30
N ILE A 9 -11.44 8.12 -4.97
CA ILE A 9 -10.00 7.84 -4.78
C ILE A 9 -9.71 7.43 -3.33
N VAL A 10 -10.56 7.79 -2.37
CA VAL A 10 -10.21 7.71 -0.93
C VAL A 10 -10.80 6.50 -0.20
N PHE A 11 -11.83 5.82 -0.72
CA PHE A 11 -12.44 4.71 0.03
C PHE A 11 -12.92 3.55 -0.85
N GLN A 12 -11.98 2.78 -1.41
CA GLN A 12 -12.26 1.35 -1.48
C GLN A 12 -12.06 0.79 -0.07
N ARG A 13 -13.16 0.69 0.69
CA ARG A 13 -13.20 -0.14 1.90
C ARG A 13 -12.64 -1.50 1.52
N ILE A 14 -11.50 -1.87 2.10
CA ILE A 14 -11.07 -3.27 2.15
C ILE A 14 -11.85 -3.92 3.31
N SER A 15 -13.16 -3.76 3.30
CA SER A 15 -14.06 -4.62 4.06
C SER A 15 -14.50 -5.69 3.07
N PRO A 16 -14.55 -6.97 3.48
CA PRO A 16 -15.21 -7.98 2.65
C PRO A 16 -16.60 -7.43 2.29
N PRO A 17 -17.06 -7.57 1.03
CA PRO A 17 -18.39 -7.12 0.65
C PRO A 17 -19.40 -7.76 1.61
N ASP A 18 -20.34 -6.97 2.14
CA ASP A 18 -21.36 -7.37 3.12
C ASP A 18 -22.26 -8.54 2.63
N THR A 19 -22.02 -9.07 1.44
CA THR A 19 -22.67 -10.22 0.81
C THR A 19 -21.98 -11.57 1.08
N LYS A 20 -20.79 -11.64 1.70
CA LYS A 20 -20.13 -12.91 2.07
C LYS A 20 -20.16 -13.14 3.59
N THR A 21 -21.10 -13.95 4.04
CA THR A 21 -21.28 -14.36 5.45
C THR A 21 -20.16 -15.24 6.01
N ALA A 22 -19.24 -15.75 5.18
CA ALA A 22 -18.08 -16.51 5.62
C ALA A 22 -16.81 -16.10 4.86
N LEU A 23 -15.79 -15.66 5.61
CA LEU A 23 -14.44 -15.48 5.09
C LEU A 23 -13.84 -16.85 4.80
N THR A 24 -13.53 -17.13 3.53
CA THR A 24 -12.86 -18.39 3.17
C THR A 24 -11.35 -18.30 3.42
N PRO A 25 -10.65 -19.44 3.63
CA PRO A 25 -9.19 -19.46 3.69
C PRO A 25 -8.52 -18.87 2.44
N GLU A 26 -9.16 -19.00 1.28
CA GLU A 26 -8.70 -18.39 0.03
C GLU A 26 -8.79 -16.87 0.04
N ASP A 27 -9.89 -16.31 0.56
CA ASP A 27 -10.05 -14.86 0.71
C ASP A 27 -8.96 -14.29 1.63
N LEU A 28 -8.67 -14.97 2.76
CA LEU A 28 -7.61 -14.59 3.68
C LEU A 28 -6.22 -14.69 3.03
N ALA A 29 -5.94 -15.80 2.34
CA ALA A 29 -4.67 -15.99 1.63
C ALA A 29 -4.45 -14.92 0.56
N HIS A 30 -5.50 -14.54 -0.15
CA HIS A 30 -5.45 -13.46 -1.14
C HIS A 30 -5.07 -12.11 -0.49
N VAL A 31 -5.69 -11.76 0.65
CA VAL A 31 -5.36 -10.54 1.40
C VAL A 31 -3.90 -10.56 1.87
N LEU A 32 -3.45 -11.67 2.45
CA LEU A 32 -2.07 -11.81 2.95
C LEU A 32 -1.04 -11.66 1.82
N VAL A 33 -1.23 -12.36 0.70
CA VAL A 33 -0.34 -12.26 -0.47
C VAL A 33 -0.27 -10.85 -1.02
N ARG A 34 -1.40 -10.13 -1.06
CA ARG A 34 -1.44 -8.73 -1.50
C ARG A 34 -0.68 -7.83 -0.54
N ARG A 35 -0.84 -8.03 0.77
CA ARG A 35 -0.14 -7.25 1.82
C ARG A 35 1.36 -7.51 1.86
N LEU A 36 1.79 -8.73 1.57
CA LEU A 36 3.21 -9.09 1.42
C LEU A 36 3.86 -8.44 0.20
N GLY A 37 3.08 -7.86 -0.71
CA GLY A 37 3.60 -7.26 -1.93
C GLY A 37 4.16 -8.29 -2.90
N LEU A 38 3.67 -9.53 -2.84
CA LEU A 38 3.95 -10.57 -3.85
C LEU A 38 3.18 -10.30 -5.15
N LYS A 39 2.01 -9.67 -5.05
CA LYS A 39 1.16 -9.28 -6.19
C LYS A 39 1.16 -7.76 -6.36
N ARG A 40 2.24 -7.19 -6.93
CA ARG A 40 2.37 -5.73 -7.18
C ARG A 40 1.77 -5.24 -8.50
N LYS A 41 1.59 -6.13 -9.48
CA LYS A 41 0.89 -5.93 -10.76
C LYS A 41 -0.06 -7.11 -10.98
N GLU A 42 -0.81 -7.16 -12.08
CA GLU A 42 -1.57 -8.35 -12.51
C GLU A 42 -0.61 -9.53 -12.77
N SER A 43 -0.07 -10.10 -11.70
CA SER A 43 0.73 -11.31 -11.78
C SER A 43 -0.22 -12.44 -12.16
N ARG A 44 0.12 -13.14 -13.24
CA ARG A 44 -0.55 -14.38 -13.66
C ARG A 44 -0.35 -15.50 -12.64
N ALA A 45 0.67 -15.38 -11.78
CA ALA A 45 1.03 -16.39 -10.79
C ALA A 45 0.01 -16.48 -9.64
N GLN A 46 -0.44 -17.69 -9.35
CA GLN A 46 -1.45 -17.99 -8.33
C GLN A 46 -0.84 -18.13 -6.92
N HIS A 47 -0.28 -17.03 -6.41
CA HIS A 47 0.41 -17.00 -5.11
C HIS A 47 -0.46 -17.34 -3.90
N ASN A 48 -1.75 -17.05 -3.96
CA ASN A 48 -2.72 -17.41 -2.92
C ASN A 48 -2.85 -18.93 -2.81
N ARG A 49 -2.93 -19.65 -3.94
CA ARG A 49 -2.95 -21.12 -3.94
C ARG A 49 -1.64 -21.69 -3.45
N LEU A 50 -0.51 -21.10 -3.85
CA LEU A 50 0.80 -21.51 -3.35
C LEU A 50 0.89 -21.40 -1.82
N LEU A 51 0.39 -20.31 -1.23
CA LEU A 51 0.37 -20.16 0.23
C LEU A 51 -0.40 -21.29 0.92
N LEU A 52 -1.59 -21.60 0.41
CA LEU A 52 -2.45 -22.63 1.00
C LEU A 52 -1.84 -24.02 0.90
N GLU A 53 -1.30 -24.37 -0.28
CA GLU A 53 -0.61 -25.64 -0.47
C GLU A 53 0.62 -25.75 0.42
N LEU A 54 1.47 -24.71 0.44
CA LEU A 54 2.65 -24.68 1.28
C LEU A 54 2.32 -24.91 2.78
N ILE A 55 1.18 -24.41 3.27
CA ILE A 55 0.71 -24.67 4.65
C ILE A 55 0.41 -26.15 4.86
N LYS A 56 -0.24 -26.82 3.90
CA LYS A 56 -0.51 -28.27 3.97
C LYS A 56 0.79 -29.07 4.00
N TYR A 57 1.68 -28.82 3.05
CA TYR A 57 2.98 -29.50 2.98
C TYR A 57 3.84 -29.23 4.22
N ARG A 58 3.75 -28.04 4.83
CA ARG A 58 4.45 -27.76 6.10
C ARG A 58 3.87 -28.56 7.27
N LYS A 59 2.55 -28.77 7.34
CA LYS A 59 1.93 -29.63 8.36
C LYS A 59 2.41 -31.07 8.26
N GLU A 60 2.63 -31.54 7.03
CA GLU A 60 3.14 -32.88 6.73
C GLU A 60 4.68 -32.94 6.79
N ASN A 61 5.35 -31.79 7.00
CA ASN A 61 6.81 -31.63 6.96
C ASN A 61 7.46 -32.14 5.67
N VAL A 62 6.76 -32.00 4.54
CA VAL A 62 7.20 -32.46 3.22
C VAL A 62 7.73 -31.27 2.40
N PRO A 63 8.99 -31.32 1.96
CA PRO A 63 9.54 -30.30 1.07
C PRO A 63 9.00 -30.44 -0.36
N ILE A 64 8.68 -29.31 -0.98
CA ILE A 64 8.08 -29.25 -2.32
C ILE A 64 9.17 -28.97 -3.37
N SER A 65 9.14 -29.69 -4.49
CA SER A 65 10.03 -29.44 -5.64
C SER A 65 9.63 -28.20 -6.44
N ILE A 66 10.56 -27.66 -7.23
CA ILE A 66 10.27 -26.52 -8.12
C ILE A 66 9.15 -26.84 -9.12
N ASP A 67 9.08 -28.09 -9.61
CA ASP A 67 8.10 -28.53 -10.61
C ASP A 67 6.69 -28.47 -10.05
N LYS A 68 6.53 -28.94 -8.82
CA LYS A 68 5.23 -28.90 -8.14
C LYS A 68 4.81 -27.45 -7.84
N ILE A 69 5.76 -26.58 -7.48
CA ILE A 69 5.46 -25.16 -7.26
C ILE A 69 5.06 -24.47 -8.57
N SER A 70 5.72 -24.80 -9.68
CA SER A 70 5.38 -24.29 -11.02
C SER A 70 3.95 -24.66 -11.41
N GLN A 71 3.53 -25.90 -11.14
CA GLN A 71 2.15 -26.35 -11.33
C GLN A 71 1.17 -25.54 -10.46
N ILE A 72 1.45 -25.37 -9.17
CA ILE A 72 0.56 -24.65 -8.25
C ILE A 72 0.44 -23.17 -8.63
N LEU A 73 1.54 -22.52 -9.00
CA LEU A 73 1.55 -21.13 -9.45
C LEU A 73 0.93 -20.95 -10.85
N SER A 74 0.78 -22.02 -11.62
CA SER A 74 0.31 -22.01 -13.01
C SER A 74 1.18 -21.13 -13.93
N VAL A 75 2.51 -21.23 -13.77
CA VAL A 75 3.52 -20.49 -14.56
C VAL A 75 4.67 -21.41 -14.95
N SER A 76 5.49 -21.01 -15.93
CA SER A 76 6.65 -21.81 -16.35
C SER A 76 7.68 -21.97 -15.23
N GLN A 77 8.51 -23.03 -15.28
CA GLN A 77 9.59 -23.23 -14.30
C GLN A 77 10.53 -22.03 -14.22
N SER A 78 10.88 -21.42 -15.36
CA SER A 78 11.73 -20.22 -15.40
C SER A 78 11.11 -19.05 -14.59
N GLN A 79 9.82 -18.76 -14.81
CA GLN A 79 9.09 -17.75 -14.02
C GLN A 79 8.96 -18.17 -12.55
N THR A 80 8.82 -19.47 -12.28
CA THR A 80 8.73 -20.01 -10.92
C THR A 80 9.98 -19.70 -10.11
N TYR A 81 11.17 -19.75 -10.70
CA TYR A 81 12.41 -19.35 -10.00
C TYR A 81 12.41 -17.88 -9.60
N GLU A 82 11.92 -16.99 -10.45
CA GLU A 82 11.76 -15.56 -10.11
C GLU A 82 10.75 -15.36 -8.98
N GLU A 83 9.62 -16.06 -9.03
CA GLU A 83 8.62 -15.98 -7.97
C GLU A 83 9.17 -16.53 -6.65
N ILE A 84 9.80 -17.71 -6.64
CA ILE A 84 10.42 -18.26 -5.43
C ILE A 84 11.48 -17.32 -4.88
N ARG A 85 12.26 -16.64 -5.73
CA ARG A 85 13.25 -15.64 -5.27
C ARG A 85 12.58 -14.53 -4.46
N LYS A 86 11.43 -14.02 -4.89
CA LYS A 86 10.64 -13.03 -4.12
C LYS A 86 10.15 -13.61 -2.79
N TRP A 87 9.66 -14.85 -2.79
CA TRP A 87 9.22 -15.48 -1.55
C TRP A 87 10.36 -15.72 -0.56
N ARG A 88 11.56 -16.07 -1.06
CA ARG A 88 12.77 -16.23 -0.25
C ARG A 88 13.29 -14.90 0.27
N SER A 89 13.31 -13.83 -0.52
CA SER A 89 13.72 -12.49 -0.05
C SER A 89 12.77 -11.95 1.03
N LEU A 90 11.51 -12.38 1.01
CA LEU A 90 10.56 -12.09 2.09
C LEU A 90 10.76 -12.96 3.34
N GLY A 91 11.66 -13.94 3.31
CA GLY A 91 11.93 -14.86 4.41
C GLY A 91 10.80 -15.87 4.66
N MET A 92 9.93 -16.07 3.67
CA MET A 92 8.73 -16.91 3.78
C MET A 92 9.02 -18.38 3.48
N ILE A 93 9.98 -18.64 2.59
CA ILE A 93 10.33 -20.00 2.16
C ILE A 93 11.81 -20.27 2.45
N GLU A 94 12.11 -21.44 2.99
CA GLU A 94 13.46 -21.99 3.14
C GLU A 94 13.76 -23.07 2.11
N PHE A 95 15.05 -23.22 1.85
CA PHE A 95 15.59 -24.27 1.00
C PHE A 95 15.94 -25.49 1.86
N VAL A 96 15.52 -26.66 1.41
CA VAL A 96 15.83 -27.94 2.04
C VAL A 96 16.46 -28.85 0.99
N LYS A 97 17.50 -29.60 1.37
CA LYS A 97 18.08 -30.61 0.50
C LYS A 97 17.24 -31.88 0.59
N ILE A 98 16.66 -32.30 -0.53
CA ILE A 98 15.94 -33.56 -0.65
C ILE A 98 16.91 -34.60 -1.23
N PRO A 99 17.15 -35.74 -0.58
CA PRO A 99 17.97 -36.80 -1.16
C PRO A 99 17.31 -37.33 -2.45
N SER A 100 18.06 -37.45 -3.53
CA SER A 100 17.58 -37.92 -4.83
C SER A 100 18.68 -38.72 -5.53
N GLY A 101 18.59 -40.05 -5.47
CA GLY A 101 19.63 -40.95 -5.95
C GLY A 101 20.98 -40.66 -5.26
N ASP A 102 22.03 -40.49 -6.06
CA ASP A 102 23.39 -40.15 -5.57
C ASP A 102 23.60 -38.65 -5.28
N GLY A 103 22.54 -37.84 -5.35
CA GLY A 103 22.62 -36.39 -5.20
C GLY A 103 21.54 -35.78 -4.31
N PHE A 104 21.46 -34.44 -4.34
CA PHE A 104 20.44 -33.69 -3.63
C PHE A 104 19.64 -32.84 -4.62
N ALA A 105 18.32 -32.97 -4.56
CA ALA A 105 17.38 -32.07 -5.22
C ALA A 105 17.02 -30.89 -4.32
N LYS A 106 16.60 -29.79 -4.94
CA LYS A 106 16.17 -28.59 -4.22
C LYS A 106 14.70 -28.69 -3.81
N GLY A 107 14.47 -28.74 -2.50
CA GLY A 107 13.17 -28.64 -1.88
C GLY A 107 12.92 -27.26 -1.30
N TYR A 108 11.64 -26.89 -1.20
CA TYR A 108 11.18 -25.63 -0.66
C TYR A 108 10.08 -25.87 0.38
N MET A 109 10.15 -25.17 1.51
CA MET A 109 9.14 -25.24 2.59
C MET A 109 8.88 -23.86 3.17
N LEU A 110 7.71 -23.64 3.78
CA LEU A 110 7.52 -22.45 4.61
C LEU A 110 8.50 -22.45 5.77
N THR A 111 9.09 -21.30 6.08
CA THR A 111 9.97 -21.17 7.25
C THR A 111 9.16 -21.29 8.53
N GLY A 112 9.71 -21.90 9.60
CA GLY A 112 9.02 -22.00 10.89
C GLY A 112 8.68 -20.64 11.53
N LEU A 113 9.38 -19.57 11.12
CA LEU A 113 9.16 -18.19 11.58
C LEU A 113 8.08 -17.45 10.78
N THR A 114 7.38 -18.11 9.84
CA THR A 114 6.45 -17.42 8.94
C THR A 114 5.27 -16.78 9.63
N VAL A 115 4.72 -17.37 10.70
CA VAL A 115 3.55 -16.80 11.41
C VAL A 115 3.92 -15.47 12.07
N ASN A 116 4.99 -15.44 12.85
CA ASN A 116 5.46 -14.21 13.49
C ASN A 116 5.85 -13.15 12.44
N ARG A 117 6.55 -13.54 11.38
CA ARG A 117 6.92 -12.61 10.29
C ARG A 117 5.73 -12.10 9.48
N LEU A 118 4.69 -12.91 9.30
CA LEU A 118 3.42 -12.50 8.67
C LEU A 118 2.74 -11.44 9.53
N LEU A 119 2.67 -11.67 10.85
CA LEU A 119 2.13 -10.73 11.82
C LEU A 119 2.96 -9.43 11.84
N ASP A 120 4.29 -9.51 11.91
CA ASP A 120 5.18 -8.35 11.90
C ASP A 120 5.03 -7.51 10.63
N LYS A 121 4.90 -8.17 9.46
CA LYS A 121 4.67 -7.46 8.18
C LYS A 121 3.27 -6.87 8.08
N ALA A 122 2.25 -7.57 8.60
CA ALA A 122 0.89 -7.04 8.67
C ALA A 122 0.83 -5.81 9.58
N GLU A 123 1.52 -5.86 10.73
CA GLU A 123 1.64 -4.74 11.67
C GLU A 123 2.38 -3.56 11.02
N ALA A 124 3.51 -3.80 10.35
CA ALA A 124 4.24 -2.76 9.63
C ALA A 124 3.41 -2.12 8.50
N SER A 125 2.65 -2.93 7.74
CA SER A 125 1.74 -2.44 6.70
C SER A 125 0.64 -1.56 7.30
N THR A 126 0.09 -1.98 8.43
CA THR A 126 -0.97 -1.27 9.17
C THR A 126 -0.45 0.05 9.74
N LYS A 127 0.72 0.05 10.38
CA LYS A 127 1.41 1.26 10.86
C LYS A 127 1.68 2.25 9.73
N SER A 128 2.15 1.75 8.57
CA SER A 128 2.38 2.59 7.38
C SER A 128 1.08 3.21 6.85
N PHE A 129 -0.01 2.44 6.82
CA PHE A 129 -1.34 2.94 6.47
C PHE A 129 -1.78 4.06 7.41
N PHE A 130 -1.76 3.83 8.73
CA PHE A 130 -2.13 4.86 9.71
C PHE A 130 -1.29 6.14 9.60
N ARG A 131 0.01 6.02 9.33
CA ARG A 131 0.88 7.19 9.09
C ARG A 131 0.45 7.99 7.86
N LYS A 132 0.12 7.30 6.76
CA LYS A 132 -0.38 7.96 5.54
C LYS A 132 -1.74 8.61 5.78
N THR A 133 -2.66 7.92 6.45
CA THR A 133 -3.99 8.45 6.77
C THR A 133 -3.88 9.68 7.67
N ARG A 134 -3.01 9.68 8.68
CA ARG A 134 -2.74 10.85 9.52
C ARG A 134 -2.19 12.03 8.71
N ARG A 135 -1.32 11.77 7.73
CA ARG A 135 -0.81 12.83 6.84
C ARG A 135 -1.92 13.44 6.00
N ILE A 136 -2.77 12.61 5.40
CA ILE A 136 -3.92 13.07 4.60
C ILE A 136 -4.89 13.87 5.46
N ALA A 137 -5.16 13.43 6.69
CA ALA A 137 -6.02 14.16 7.63
C ALA A 137 -5.43 15.55 7.95
N LYS A 138 -4.12 15.62 8.21
CA LYS A 138 -3.44 16.90 8.42
C LYS A 138 -3.51 17.80 7.17
N ASP A 139 -3.23 17.24 5.99
CA ASP A 139 -3.31 17.99 4.73
C ASP A 139 -4.74 18.54 4.50
N PHE A 140 -5.76 17.80 4.94
CA PHE A 140 -7.15 18.24 4.91
C PHE A 140 -7.41 19.38 5.90
N ASP A 141 -6.96 19.26 7.15
CA ASP A 141 -7.07 20.31 8.16
C ASP A 141 -6.35 21.60 7.73
N ASP A 142 -5.14 21.48 7.15
CA ASP A 142 -4.36 22.60 6.65
C ASP A 142 -5.09 23.32 5.49
N LEU A 143 -5.71 22.56 4.57
CA LEU A 143 -6.53 23.12 3.49
C LEU A 143 -7.82 23.78 4.00
N LEU A 144 -8.43 23.21 5.04
CA LEU A 144 -9.64 23.75 5.67
C LEU A 144 -9.32 25.06 6.40
N MET A 145 -8.22 25.10 7.16
CA MET A 145 -7.73 26.32 7.81
C MET A 145 -7.34 27.40 6.80
N LEU A 146 -6.69 27.04 5.69
CA LEU A 146 -6.42 27.96 4.58
C LEU A 146 -7.72 28.47 3.93
N GLY A 147 -8.73 27.61 3.80
CA GLY A 147 -10.05 27.98 3.30
C GLY A 147 -10.77 28.97 4.23
N MET A 148 -10.74 28.73 5.54
CA MET A 148 -11.31 29.63 6.55
C MET A 148 -10.57 30.97 6.62
N ALA A 149 -9.23 30.96 6.63
CA ALA A 149 -8.42 32.18 6.64
C ALA A 149 -8.61 33.03 5.37
N ARG A 150 -8.91 32.40 4.22
CA ARG A 150 -9.28 33.12 2.99
C ARG A 150 -10.70 33.65 3.02
N ALA A 151 -11.63 32.92 3.64
CA ALA A 151 -13.01 33.37 3.82
C ALA A 151 -13.10 34.58 4.78
N GLU A 152 -12.28 34.61 5.83
CA GLU A 152 -12.19 35.77 6.75
C GLU A 152 -11.62 37.01 6.05
N LYS A 153 -10.58 36.86 5.20
CA LYS A 153 -10.06 37.98 4.40
C LYS A 153 -11.01 38.47 3.30
N GLY A 154 -11.83 37.57 2.74
CA GLY A 154 -12.86 37.94 1.76
C GLY A 154 -14.05 38.69 2.38
N ASN A 155 -14.17 38.67 3.71
CA ASN A 155 -15.26 39.34 4.44
C ASN A 155 -14.84 40.69 5.05
N SER A 156 -13.57 41.11 4.86
CA SER A 156 -13.01 42.36 5.38
C SER A 156 -12.84 43.47 4.33
N GLU A 157 -13.33 43.29 3.10
CA GLU A 157 -13.21 44.28 2.00
C GLU A 157 -14.56 44.86 1.56
N THR A 158 -15.57 44.91 2.44
CA THR A 158 -16.84 45.59 2.09
C THR A 158 -17.45 46.29 3.30
N GLU A 159 -16.87 47.41 3.70
CA GLU A 159 -17.54 48.50 4.44
C GLU A 159 -16.66 49.76 4.32
N GLU A 160 -16.96 50.65 3.37
CA GLU A 160 -16.56 52.06 3.44
C GLU A 160 -17.44 52.76 4.52
N PRO A 161 -16.97 53.85 5.16
CA PRO A 161 -17.29 55.16 4.58
C PRO A 161 -16.27 56.28 4.80
N ALA A 162 -16.26 57.19 3.81
CA ALA A 162 -16.24 58.65 3.93
C ALA A 162 -15.04 59.41 4.56
N GLY A 163 -14.51 60.34 3.77
CA GLY A 163 -14.02 61.64 4.24
C GLY A 163 -12.50 61.79 4.34
N ASP A 164 -11.87 62.40 3.33
CA ASP A 164 -11.33 63.76 3.44
C ASP A 164 -10.45 64.10 2.22
N GLU A 165 -10.60 65.35 1.75
CA GLU A 165 -9.93 65.93 0.59
C GLU A 165 -8.38 65.93 0.73
N PRO A 166 -7.61 65.74 -0.36
CA PRO A 166 -6.18 65.98 -0.29
C PRO A 166 -5.88 67.49 -0.33
N SER A 167 -5.37 67.96 0.80
CA SER A 167 -4.79 69.29 1.00
C SER A 167 -3.69 69.61 -0.03
N GLN A 168 -3.64 70.89 -0.38
CA GLN A 168 -2.75 71.55 -1.33
C GLN A 168 -1.26 71.27 -1.05
N VAL A 169 -0.50 70.93 -2.09
CA VAL A 169 0.96 70.95 -2.09
C VAL A 169 1.42 72.33 -2.55
N LYS A 170 2.08 73.08 -1.65
CA LYS A 170 2.89 74.26 -1.95
C LYS A 170 4.16 74.17 -1.10
N ASP A 171 5.29 73.97 -1.77
CA ASP A 171 6.68 74.30 -1.37
C ASP A 171 7.39 74.40 -2.73
N VAL A 172 7.67 75.57 -3.34
CA VAL A 172 8.52 76.72 -3.01
C VAL A 172 10.01 76.35 -2.89
N GLU A 173 10.71 76.64 -4.00
CA GLU A 173 12.08 77.16 -4.15
C GLU A 173 13.28 76.28 -3.80
N ASP A 174 13.99 75.84 -4.85
CA ASP A 174 15.43 75.68 -4.84
C ASP A 174 16.04 76.77 -5.75
N GLU A 175 16.65 77.79 -5.14
CA GLU A 175 17.70 78.62 -5.73
C GLU A 175 19.03 77.83 -5.70
N GLU A 176 19.75 77.75 -6.83
CA GLU A 176 21.12 78.28 -6.95
C GLU A 176 21.74 77.96 -8.33
N ASN A 177 22.19 79.05 -8.97
CA ASN A 177 23.08 79.22 -10.14
C ASN A 177 22.50 79.14 -11.56
#